data_AF-A0A1Q9MS23-F1
#
_entry.id   AF-A0A1Q9MS23-F1
#
_cell.length_a   1.000
_cell.length_b   1.000
_cell.length_c   1.000
_cell.angle_alpha   90.00
_cell.angle_beta   90.00
_cell.angle_gamma   90.00
#
_symmetry.space_group_name_H-M   'P 1'
#
loop_
_entity.id
_entity.type
_entity.pdbx_description
1 polymer ?
#
loop_
_entity_poly.entity_id
_entity_poly.type
_entity_poly.pdbx_seq_one_letter_code
_entity_poly.pdbx_strand_id
1 'polypeptide(L)'
;MLFQNIMYVVYLVACYLIALNVLRKNPKNRENQMLCTSFILLGSFGTCILIYSIFNQIIIILIFSRLAYICAGFSMYLLYLVFGTIAHSKEWRRTHYALYLVILVVYSIVFFAWPGAVGVIDPDLPLTYINEVMLGIIFFLVIFFLINTLVYLWKYGIVKTEGKRKARMKEVFVGVLLSLIALVFGGIEIIFLGNIVLYLLLDGLFLATLALSIFIIGRGFIKSSE
;
A
#
# COMPACT_ATOMS: atom_id res chain seq x y z
N MET A 1 -12.31 14.04 -13.24
CA MET A 1 -11.64 13.15 -14.21
C MET A 1 -10.19 13.58 -14.49
N LEU A 2 -9.90 14.78 -15.04
CA LEU A 2 -8.51 15.20 -15.33
C LEU A 2 -7.60 15.19 -14.08
N PHE A 3 -8.05 15.78 -12.97
CA PHE A 3 -7.29 15.81 -11.71
C PHE A 3 -6.90 14.41 -11.20
N GLN A 4 -7.87 13.49 -11.17
CA GLN A 4 -7.69 12.11 -10.75
C GLN A 4 -6.67 11.37 -11.62
N ASN A 5 -6.74 11.53 -12.95
CA ASN A 5 -5.78 10.94 -13.88
C ASN A 5 -4.36 11.46 -13.65
N ILE A 6 -4.20 12.76 -13.39
CA ILE A 6 -2.89 13.34 -13.04
C ILE A 6 -2.39 12.72 -11.73
N MET A 7 -3.25 12.58 -10.72
CA MET A 7 -2.86 11.96 -9.44
C MET A 7 -2.46 10.49 -9.59
N TYR A 8 -3.13 9.70 -10.44
CA TYR A 8 -2.71 8.34 -10.78
C TYR A 8 -1.30 8.30 -11.37
N VAL A 9 -0.99 9.18 -12.33
CA VAL A 9 0.34 9.25 -12.93
C VAL A 9 1.40 9.64 -11.90
N VAL A 10 1.13 10.67 -11.08
CA VAL A 10 2.04 11.11 -10.01
C VAL A 10 2.31 9.96 -9.03
N TYR A 11 1.26 9.24 -8.61
CA TYR A 11 1.36 8.09 -7.73
C TYR A 11 2.22 6.96 -8.34
N LEU A 12 1.95 6.59 -9.59
CA LEU A 12 2.70 5.55 -10.30
C LEU A 12 4.19 5.89 -10.42
N VAL A 13 4.47 7.12 -10.86
CA VAL A 13 5.83 7.64 -11.00
C VAL A 13 6.54 7.63 -9.64
N ALA A 14 5.87 8.07 -8.58
CA ALA A 14 6.44 8.03 -7.23
C ALA A 14 6.77 6.60 -6.79
N CYS A 15 5.87 5.63 -6.98
CA CYS A 15 6.09 4.23 -6.63
C CYS A 15 7.34 3.66 -7.33
N TYR A 16 7.39 3.78 -8.67
CA TYR A 16 8.47 3.16 -9.45
C TYR A 16 9.81 3.89 -9.29
N LEU A 17 9.83 5.23 -9.23
CA LEU A 17 11.08 5.98 -9.02
C LEU A 17 11.67 5.71 -7.63
N ILE A 18 10.84 5.69 -6.58
CA ILE A 18 11.32 5.37 -5.24
C ILE A 18 11.81 3.93 -5.16
N ALA A 19 11.09 2.96 -5.75
CA ALA A 19 11.54 1.57 -5.82
C ALA A 19 12.93 1.45 -6.47
N LEU A 20 13.13 2.08 -7.63
CA LEU A 20 14.42 2.09 -8.32
C LEU A 20 15.54 2.72 -7.49
N ASN A 21 15.26 3.85 -6.82
CA ASN A 21 16.24 4.53 -6.00
C ASN A 21 16.64 3.73 -4.76
N VAL A 22 15.67 3.07 -4.11
CA VAL A 22 15.92 2.16 -2.97
C VAL A 22 16.78 0.97 -3.41
N LEU A 23 16.47 0.36 -4.56
CA LEU A 23 17.21 -0.79 -5.08
C LEU A 23 18.65 -0.43 -5.49
N ARG A 24 18.83 0.70 -6.18
CA ARG A 24 20.15 1.17 -6.64
C ARG A 24 21.11 1.41 -5.47
N LYS A 25 20.61 1.83 -4.31
CA LYS A 25 21.47 2.24 -3.20
C LYS A 25 22.20 1.07 -2.54
N ASN A 26 21.52 -0.06 -2.32
CA ASN A 26 22.18 -1.29 -1.86
C ASN A 26 21.38 -2.52 -2.31
N PRO A 27 21.66 -3.07 -3.50
CA PRO A 27 20.85 -4.11 -4.11
C PRO A 27 21.00 -5.47 -3.44
N LYS A 28 22.03 -5.68 -2.60
CA LYS A 28 22.25 -6.94 -1.87
C LYS A 28 21.57 -6.96 -0.50
N ASN A 29 21.13 -5.81 0.00
CA ASN A 29 20.45 -5.70 1.28
C ASN A 29 19.00 -6.23 1.15
N ARG A 30 18.62 -7.21 1.98
CA ARG A 30 17.30 -7.86 1.93
C ARG A 30 16.16 -6.91 2.29
N GLU A 31 16.38 -6.00 3.25
CA GLU A 31 15.38 -5.00 3.65
C GLU A 31 15.07 -4.04 2.49
N ASN A 32 16.09 -3.60 1.76
CA ASN A 32 15.93 -2.76 0.57
C ASN A 32 15.23 -3.49 -0.58
N GLN A 33 15.53 -4.78 -0.77
CA GLN A 33 14.83 -5.60 -1.76
C GLN A 33 13.34 -5.72 -1.42
N MET A 34 13.00 -6.05 -0.17
CA MET A 34 11.60 -6.15 0.29
C MET A 34 10.87 -4.81 0.18
N LEU A 35 11.53 -3.69 0.54
CA LEU A 35 10.96 -2.36 0.41
C LEU A 35 10.74 -1.97 -1.05
N CYS A 36 11.69 -2.26 -1.93
CA CYS A 36 11.56 -2.07 -3.37
C CYS A 36 10.38 -2.88 -3.93
N THR A 37 10.29 -4.17 -3.60
CA THR A 37 9.18 -5.03 -4.02
C THR A 37 7.84 -4.50 -3.51
N SER A 38 7.77 -4.01 -2.27
CA SER A 38 6.56 -3.38 -1.74
C SER A 38 6.14 -2.17 -2.59
N PHE A 39 7.06 -1.27 -2.94
CA PHE A 39 6.74 -0.10 -3.76
C PHE A 39 6.36 -0.48 -5.20
N ILE A 40 6.97 -1.52 -5.77
CA ILE A 40 6.57 -2.07 -7.07
C ILE A 40 5.14 -2.63 -6.99
N LEU A 41 4.78 -3.31 -5.91
CA LEU A 41 3.41 -3.82 -5.71
C LEU A 41 2.40 -2.69 -5.52
N LEU A 42 2.75 -1.58 -4.85
CA LEU A 42 1.91 -0.37 -4.83
C LEU A 42 1.76 0.24 -6.22
N GLY A 43 2.86 0.33 -6.98
CA GLY A 43 2.80 0.74 -8.38
C GLY A 43 1.90 -0.18 -9.21
N SER A 44 1.95 -1.49 -8.96
CA SER A 44 1.11 -2.49 -9.63
C SER A 44 -0.36 -2.33 -9.26
N PHE A 45 -0.68 -1.99 -8.00
CA PHE A 45 -2.03 -1.61 -7.58
C PHE A 45 -2.55 -0.44 -8.42
N GLY A 46 -1.81 0.67 -8.52
CA GLY A 46 -2.22 1.81 -9.34
C GLY A 46 -2.30 1.47 -10.84
N THR A 47 -1.42 0.58 -11.32
CA THR A 47 -1.38 0.17 -12.73
C THR A 47 -2.62 -0.66 -13.07
N CYS A 48 -3.05 -1.54 -12.16
CA CYS A 48 -4.29 -2.30 -12.33
C CYS A 48 -5.50 -1.37 -12.43
N ILE A 49 -5.57 -0.34 -11.57
CA ILE A 49 -6.65 0.65 -11.60
C ILE A 49 -6.69 1.40 -12.92
N LEU A 50 -5.54 1.86 -13.39
CA LEU A 50 -5.42 2.55 -14.67
C LEU A 50 -5.81 1.64 -15.84
N ILE A 51 -5.37 0.38 -15.85
CA ILE A 51 -5.70 -0.56 -16.92
C ILE A 51 -7.21 -0.75 -17.02
N TYR A 52 -7.89 -1.11 -15.93
CA TYR A 52 -9.33 -1.34 -16.05
C TYR A 52 -10.12 -0.08 -16.36
N SER A 53 -9.61 1.11 -15.99
CA SER A 53 -10.23 2.40 -16.29
C SER A 53 -10.10 2.84 -17.75
N ILE A 54 -9.14 2.27 -18.50
CA ILE A 54 -8.94 2.54 -19.93
C ILE A 54 -9.76 1.59 -20.79
N PHE A 55 -9.74 0.29 -20.46
CA PHE A 55 -10.38 -0.72 -21.30
C PHE A 55 -11.87 -0.87 -21.02
N ASN A 56 -12.35 -0.54 -19.80
CA ASN A 56 -13.76 -0.56 -19.40
C ASN A 56 -14.57 -1.83 -19.76
N GLN A 57 -13.90 -2.98 -19.93
CA GLN A 57 -14.57 -4.26 -20.12
C GLN A 57 -14.81 -4.93 -18.77
N ILE A 58 -16.02 -5.47 -18.54
CA ILE A 58 -16.42 -6.08 -17.26
C ILE A 58 -15.38 -7.10 -16.77
N ILE A 59 -14.91 -7.99 -17.66
CA ILE A 59 -13.93 -9.02 -17.31
C ILE A 59 -12.60 -8.40 -16.87
N ILE A 60 -12.16 -7.33 -17.56
CA ILE A 60 -10.93 -6.61 -17.22
C ILE A 60 -11.10 -5.90 -15.87
N ILE A 61 -12.22 -5.21 -15.65
CA ILE A 61 -12.54 -4.58 -14.37
C ILE A 61 -12.47 -5.59 -13.22
N LEU A 62 -13.11 -6.75 -13.37
CA LEU A 62 -13.12 -7.78 -12.32
C LEU A 62 -11.72 -8.36 -12.04
N ILE A 63 -10.93 -8.67 -13.08
CA ILE A 63 -9.60 -9.26 -12.90
C ILE A 63 -8.65 -8.24 -12.27
N PHE A 64 -8.58 -7.02 -12.81
CA PHE A 64 -7.60 -6.03 -12.37
C PHE A 64 -7.98 -5.40 -11.03
N SER A 65 -9.26 -5.24 -10.70
CA SER A 65 -9.67 -4.85 -9.34
C SER A 65 -9.21 -5.90 -8.32
N ARG A 66 -9.41 -7.20 -8.59
CA ARG A 66 -8.94 -8.28 -7.70
C ARG A 66 -7.43 -8.25 -7.50
N LEU A 67 -6.69 -8.12 -8.60
CA LEU A 67 -5.23 -8.00 -8.56
C LEU A 67 -4.77 -6.77 -7.78
N ALA A 68 -5.47 -5.64 -7.89
CA ALA A 68 -5.14 -4.42 -7.17
C ALA A 68 -5.14 -4.66 -5.64
N TYR A 69 -6.23 -5.20 -5.07
CA TYR A 69 -6.30 -5.46 -3.63
C TYR A 69 -5.29 -6.50 -3.15
N ILE A 70 -5.02 -7.52 -3.95
CA ILE A 70 -3.98 -8.51 -3.67
C ILE A 70 -2.61 -7.81 -3.61
N CYS A 71 -2.28 -6.98 -4.59
CA CYS A 71 -1.03 -6.22 -4.61
C CYS A 71 -0.90 -5.30 -3.40
N ALA A 72 -1.97 -4.60 -3.02
CA ALA A 72 -1.99 -3.75 -1.83
C ALA A 72 -1.72 -4.56 -0.54
N GLY A 73 -2.38 -5.71 -0.38
CA GLY A 73 -2.18 -6.60 0.78
C GLY A 73 -0.74 -7.10 0.92
N PHE A 74 -0.18 -7.64 -0.17
CA PHE A 74 1.21 -8.09 -0.18
C PHE A 74 2.20 -6.95 0.02
N SER A 75 1.93 -5.77 -0.54
CA SER A 75 2.77 -4.61 -0.35
C SER A 75 2.86 -4.19 1.12
N MET A 76 1.71 -4.08 1.81
CA MET A 76 1.65 -3.69 3.21
C MET A 76 2.30 -4.73 4.12
N TYR A 77 2.14 -6.01 3.79
CA TYR A 77 2.85 -7.09 4.46
C TYR A 77 4.37 -6.97 4.32
N LEU A 78 4.89 -6.72 3.12
CA LEU A 78 6.33 -6.52 2.91
C LEU A 78 6.85 -5.30 3.66
N LEU A 79 6.12 -4.18 3.69
CA LEU A 79 6.47 -3.02 4.53
C LEU A 79 6.57 -3.42 6.00
N TYR A 80 5.56 -4.10 6.52
CA TYR A 80 5.55 -4.61 7.88
C TYR A 80 6.77 -5.51 8.16
N LEU A 81 7.14 -6.39 7.21
CA LEU A 81 8.34 -7.21 7.35
C LEU A 81 9.61 -6.38 7.43
N VAL A 82 9.78 -5.38 6.56
CA VAL A 82 10.95 -4.49 6.55
C VAL A 82 11.16 -3.90 7.94
N PHE A 83 10.12 -3.32 8.54
CA PHE A 83 10.25 -2.71 9.88
C PHE A 83 10.37 -3.74 11.00
N GLY A 84 9.70 -4.89 10.87
CA GLY A 84 9.88 -6.01 11.78
C GLY A 84 11.32 -6.51 11.82
N THR A 85 11.98 -6.63 10.66
CA THR A 85 13.38 -7.06 10.57
C THR A 85 14.38 -6.05 11.13
N ILE A 86 14.06 -4.75 11.05
CA ILE A 86 14.87 -3.67 11.65
C ILE A 86 14.74 -3.67 13.18
N ALA A 87 13.57 -4.05 13.71
CA ALA A 87 13.24 -3.93 15.13
C ALA A 87 13.57 -5.16 15.99
N HIS A 88 13.50 -6.38 15.44
CA HIS A 88 13.53 -7.63 16.23
C HIS A 88 14.69 -8.59 15.87
N SER A 89 15.00 -9.49 16.82
CA SER A 89 16.02 -10.56 16.67
C SER A 89 15.62 -11.59 15.59
N LYS A 90 16.57 -12.44 15.16
CA LYS A 90 16.36 -13.46 14.11
C LYS A 90 15.26 -14.49 14.43
N GLU A 91 14.91 -14.70 15.69
CA GLU A 91 13.97 -15.75 16.12
C GLU A 91 12.50 -15.33 16.03
N TRP A 92 12.18 -14.08 16.40
CA TRP A 92 10.86 -13.48 16.14
C TRP A 92 10.50 -13.55 14.64
N ARG A 93 11.55 -13.55 13.81
CA ARG A 93 11.53 -13.62 12.35
C ARG A 93 10.97 -14.91 11.74
N ARG A 94 10.94 -16.03 12.48
CA ARG A 94 10.57 -17.33 11.90
C ARG A 94 9.09 -17.66 12.06
N THR A 95 8.49 -17.33 13.21
CA THR A 95 7.18 -17.89 13.58
C THR A 95 6.00 -17.05 13.11
N HIS A 96 6.10 -15.71 13.19
CA HIS A 96 4.98 -14.81 12.88
C HIS A 96 4.86 -14.48 11.38
N TYR A 97 5.97 -14.58 10.64
CA TYR A 97 6.04 -14.26 9.21
C TYR A 97 5.22 -15.24 8.37
N ALA A 98 5.39 -16.54 8.64
CA ALA A 98 4.70 -17.58 7.86
C ALA A 98 3.18 -17.51 8.03
N LEU A 99 2.70 -17.21 9.24
CA LEU A 99 1.26 -17.16 9.52
C LEU A 99 0.56 -16.06 8.71
N TYR A 100 1.06 -14.82 8.77
CA TYR A 100 0.45 -13.70 8.02
C TYR A 100 0.57 -13.86 6.51
N LEU A 101 1.66 -14.46 6.03
CA LEU A 101 1.79 -14.82 4.61
C LEU A 101 0.75 -15.86 4.20
N VAL A 102 0.55 -16.92 4.98
CA VAL A 102 -0.47 -17.94 4.70
C VAL A 102 -1.85 -17.32 4.69
N ILE A 103 -2.17 -16.44 5.65
CA ILE A 103 -3.45 -15.71 5.68
C ILE A 103 -3.64 -14.89 4.40
N LEU A 104 -2.62 -14.15 3.95
CA LEU A 104 -2.70 -13.35 2.72
C LEU A 104 -2.82 -14.20 1.46
N VAL A 105 -2.12 -15.33 1.39
CA VAL A 105 -2.21 -16.27 0.27
C VAL A 105 -3.62 -16.87 0.22
N VAL A 106 -4.15 -17.35 1.34
CA VAL A 106 -5.51 -17.89 1.43
C VAL A 106 -6.54 -16.82 1.08
N TYR A 107 -6.41 -15.61 1.64
CA TYR A 107 -7.25 -14.47 1.29
C TYR A 107 -7.22 -14.21 -0.22
N SER A 108 -6.04 -14.17 -0.83
CA SER A 108 -5.87 -13.89 -2.27
C SER A 108 -6.51 -14.96 -3.14
N ILE A 109 -6.36 -16.25 -2.77
CA ILE A 109 -6.99 -17.36 -3.49
C ILE A 109 -8.51 -17.25 -3.39
N VAL A 110 -9.05 -17.04 -2.20
CA VAL A 110 -10.51 -16.92 -1.99
C VAL A 110 -11.05 -15.69 -2.72
N PHE A 111 -10.38 -14.54 -2.59
CA PHE A 111 -10.77 -13.29 -3.23
C PHE A 111 -10.76 -13.40 -4.77
N PHE A 112 -9.83 -14.16 -5.33
CA PHE A 112 -9.75 -14.38 -6.77
C PHE A 112 -10.76 -15.42 -7.27
N ALA A 113 -10.96 -16.51 -6.52
CA ALA A 113 -11.82 -17.62 -6.93
C ALA A 113 -13.31 -17.36 -6.69
N TRP A 114 -13.67 -16.53 -5.71
CA TRP A 114 -15.07 -16.27 -5.37
C TRP A 114 -15.70 -15.22 -6.29
N PRO A 115 -16.72 -15.57 -7.11
CA PRO A 115 -17.34 -14.62 -8.03
C PRO A 115 -17.98 -13.42 -7.32
N GLY A 116 -18.53 -13.63 -6.12
CA GLY A 116 -19.18 -12.60 -5.31
C GLY A 116 -18.22 -11.66 -4.57
N ALA A 117 -16.90 -11.85 -4.69
CA ALA A 117 -15.91 -11.02 -4.00
C ALA A 117 -15.87 -9.58 -4.53
N VAL A 118 -16.08 -9.41 -5.84
CA VAL A 118 -16.11 -8.09 -6.52
C VAL A 118 -17.24 -8.09 -7.54
N GLY A 119 -18.07 -7.04 -7.52
CA GLY A 119 -19.08 -6.73 -8.52
C GLY A 119 -18.79 -5.42 -9.23
N VAL A 120 -19.34 -5.25 -10.43
CA VAL A 120 -19.30 -3.98 -11.18
C VAL A 120 -20.63 -3.27 -10.98
N ILE A 121 -20.60 -2.05 -10.45
CA ILE A 121 -21.79 -1.21 -10.23
C ILE A 121 -22.17 -0.52 -11.54
N ASP A 122 -21.18 0.06 -12.20
CA ASP A 122 -21.31 0.77 -13.46
C ASP A 122 -20.05 0.49 -14.30
N PRO A 123 -20.17 -0.02 -15.54
CA PRO A 123 -19.02 -0.26 -16.42
C PRO A 123 -18.52 1.02 -17.11
N ASP A 124 -19.37 2.05 -17.27
CA ASP A 124 -19.03 3.31 -17.93
C ASP A 124 -18.28 4.26 -16.99
N LEU A 125 -18.62 4.19 -15.70
CA LEU A 125 -17.85 4.75 -14.59
C LEU A 125 -17.33 3.55 -13.80
N PRO A 126 -16.07 3.06 -13.97
CA PRO A 126 -15.57 1.76 -13.51
C PRO A 126 -15.56 1.60 -11.98
N LEU A 127 -16.75 1.65 -11.41
CA LEU A 127 -17.10 1.63 -10.01
C LEU A 127 -17.34 0.18 -9.66
N THR A 128 -16.55 -0.30 -8.72
CA THR A 128 -16.64 -1.68 -8.25
C THR A 128 -17.21 -1.71 -6.85
N TYR A 129 -18.09 -2.67 -6.59
CA TYR A 129 -18.50 -3.04 -5.25
C TYR A 129 -17.62 -4.21 -4.79
N ILE A 130 -17.14 -4.16 -3.55
CA ILE A 130 -16.37 -5.24 -2.95
C ILE A 130 -17.19 -5.80 -1.82
N ASN A 131 -17.24 -7.12 -1.73
CA ASN A 131 -17.91 -7.79 -0.63
C ASN A 131 -17.38 -7.26 0.72
N GLU A 132 -18.29 -6.84 1.58
CA GLU A 132 -17.97 -6.20 2.87
C GLU A 132 -17.06 -7.05 3.76
N VAL A 133 -17.23 -8.38 3.73
CA VAL A 133 -16.37 -9.29 4.51
C VAL A 133 -14.95 -9.27 3.98
N MET A 134 -14.78 -9.33 2.66
CA MET A 134 -13.46 -9.29 2.03
C MET A 134 -12.77 -7.95 2.27
N LEU A 135 -13.51 -6.85 2.08
CA LEU A 135 -13.02 -5.50 2.36
C LEU A 135 -12.64 -5.35 3.84
N GLY A 136 -13.46 -5.85 4.76
CA GLY A 136 -13.20 -5.81 6.20
C GLY A 136 -11.93 -6.56 6.59
N ILE A 137 -11.71 -7.76 6.03
CA ILE A 137 -10.49 -8.56 6.29
C ILE A 137 -9.24 -7.82 5.81
N ILE A 138 -9.22 -7.35 4.56
CA ILE A 138 -8.03 -6.68 4.01
C ILE A 138 -7.77 -5.34 4.71
N PHE A 139 -8.81 -4.58 5.01
CA PHE A 139 -8.70 -3.31 5.72
C PHE A 139 -8.15 -3.51 7.14
N PHE A 140 -8.66 -4.50 7.87
CA PHE A 140 -8.15 -4.86 9.19
C PHE A 140 -6.67 -5.27 9.13
N LEU A 141 -6.28 -6.13 8.18
CA LEU A 141 -4.89 -6.56 8.03
C LEU A 141 -3.95 -5.38 7.70
N VAL A 142 -4.35 -4.51 6.77
CA VAL A 142 -3.56 -3.34 6.39
C VAL A 142 -3.40 -2.37 7.57
N ILE A 143 -4.47 -2.05 8.29
CA ILE A 143 -4.41 -1.20 9.49
C ILE A 143 -3.53 -1.85 10.56
N PHE A 144 -3.70 -3.15 10.81
CA PHE A 144 -2.89 -3.89 11.76
C PHE A 144 -1.41 -3.80 11.40
N PHE A 145 -1.03 -4.00 10.14
CA PHE A 145 0.35 -3.88 9.68
C PHE A 145 0.91 -2.46 9.81
N LEU A 146 0.14 -1.43 9.47
CA LEU A 146 0.56 -0.03 9.61
C LEU A 146 0.74 0.39 11.07
N ILE A 147 -0.22 0.05 11.95
CA ILE A 147 -0.13 0.36 13.38
C ILE A 147 1.08 -0.35 14.00
N ASN A 148 1.26 -1.65 13.74
CA ASN A 148 2.42 -2.36 14.26
C ASN A 148 3.74 -1.79 13.73
N THR A 149 3.77 -1.38 12.46
CA THR A 149 4.91 -0.69 11.87
C THR A 149 5.25 0.61 12.63
N LEU A 150 4.25 1.44 12.95
CA LEU A 150 4.44 2.65 13.75
C LEU A 150 4.96 2.35 15.16
N VAL A 151 4.37 1.35 15.84
CA VAL A 151 4.80 0.93 17.18
C VAL A 151 6.25 0.46 17.16
N TYR A 152 6.65 -0.32 16.16
CA TYR A 152 8.02 -0.81 16.04
C TYR A 152 9.01 0.30 15.70
N LEU A 153 8.66 1.18 14.75
CA LEU A 153 9.46 2.36 14.43
C LEU A 153 9.66 3.25 15.64
N TRP A 154 8.62 3.47 16.44
CA TRP A 154 8.72 4.30 17.64
C TRP A 154 9.59 3.64 18.72
N LYS A 155 9.21 2.44 19.16
CA LYS A 155 9.80 1.76 20.33
C LYS A 155 11.23 1.29 20.08
N TYR A 156 11.52 0.79 18.89
CA TYR A 156 12.82 0.17 18.57
C TYR A 156 13.68 1.03 17.64
N GLY A 157 13.07 1.96 16.90
CA GLY A 157 13.79 2.91 16.06
C GLY A 157 14.05 4.23 16.77
N ILE A 158 13.03 5.09 16.84
CA ILE A 158 13.16 6.51 17.20
C ILE A 158 13.64 6.71 18.65
N VAL A 159 13.11 5.95 19.61
CA VAL A 159 13.48 6.09 21.03
C VAL A 159 14.92 5.61 21.27
N LYS A 160 15.39 4.59 20.55
CA LYS A 160 16.68 3.92 20.78
C LYS A 160 17.82 4.40 19.89
N THR A 161 17.56 5.26 18.92
CA THR A 161 18.57 5.77 18.00
C THR A 161 18.80 7.27 18.19
N GLU A 162 19.99 7.73 17.83
CA GLU A 162 20.38 9.13 17.94
C GLU A 162 20.88 9.72 16.62
N GLY A 163 21.07 11.04 16.59
CA GLY A 163 21.61 11.77 15.46
C GLY A 163 20.81 11.63 14.16
N LYS A 164 21.54 11.55 13.03
CA LYS A 164 20.95 11.47 11.68
C LYS A 164 20.04 10.26 11.51
N ARG A 165 20.34 9.13 12.16
CA ARG A 165 19.52 7.90 12.08
C ARG A 165 18.13 8.10 12.68
N LYS A 166 18.04 8.78 13.83
CA LYS A 166 16.76 9.14 14.48
C LYS A 166 15.89 10.03 13.59
N ALA A 167 16.48 11.08 13.01
CA ALA A 167 15.78 12.00 12.13
C ALA A 167 15.15 11.27 10.93
N ARG A 168 15.89 10.33 10.32
CA ARG A 168 15.41 9.52 9.19
C ARG A 168 14.28 8.57 9.58
N MET A 169 14.37 7.93 10.73
CA MET A 169 13.28 7.09 11.25
C MET A 169 12.01 7.89 11.55
N LYS A 170 12.14 9.16 11.99
CA LYS A 170 11.00 10.08 12.12
C LYS A 170 10.36 10.40 10.77
N GLU A 171 11.16 10.61 9.71
CA GLU A 171 10.61 10.81 8.36
C GLU A 171 9.77 9.59 7.95
N VAL A 172 10.32 8.39 8.09
CA VAL A 172 9.59 7.16 7.76
C VAL A 172 8.31 7.02 8.59
N PHE A 173 8.35 7.32 9.89
CA PHE A 173 7.18 7.31 10.76
C PHE A 173 6.09 8.28 10.30
N VAL A 174 6.46 9.51 9.92
CA VAL A 174 5.53 10.49 9.32
C VAL A 174 4.94 9.96 8.01
N GLY A 175 5.76 9.33 7.17
CA GLY A 175 5.30 8.70 5.94
C GLY A 175 4.25 7.62 6.19
N VAL A 176 4.45 6.76 7.18
CA VAL A 176 3.48 5.70 7.56
C VAL A 176 2.20 6.31 8.15
N LEU A 177 2.30 7.40 8.94
CA LEU A 177 1.11 8.13 9.40
C LEU A 177 0.29 8.71 8.23
N LEU A 178 0.96 9.24 7.20
CA LEU A 178 0.27 9.70 6.00
C LEU A 178 -0.42 8.54 5.25
N SER A 179 0.13 7.32 5.27
CA SER A 179 -0.57 6.15 4.72
C SER A 179 -1.88 5.87 5.46
N LEU A 180 -1.89 6.00 6.80
CA LEU A 180 -3.12 5.85 7.59
C LEU A 180 -4.14 6.94 7.27
N ILE A 181 -3.71 8.19 7.11
CA ILE A 181 -4.59 9.29 6.70
C ILE A 181 -5.17 9.01 5.31
N ALA A 182 -4.37 8.50 4.38
CA ALA A 182 -4.86 8.12 3.07
C ALA A 182 -5.94 7.03 3.17
N LEU A 183 -5.75 6.00 4.00
CA LEU A 183 -6.79 4.99 4.23
C LEU A 183 -8.08 5.56 4.79
N VAL A 184 -8.02 6.64 5.58
CA VAL A 184 -9.24 7.35 6.03
C VAL A 184 -9.95 7.98 4.84
N PHE A 185 -9.23 8.63 3.91
CA PHE A 185 -9.85 9.14 2.67
C PHE A 185 -10.49 8.03 1.84
N GLY A 186 -9.79 6.91 1.63
CA GLY A 186 -10.33 5.74 0.92
C GLY A 186 -11.50 5.06 1.65
N GLY A 187 -11.56 5.13 2.98
CA GLY A 187 -12.73 4.64 3.72
C GLY A 187 -13.94 5.57 3.58
N ILE A 188 -13.71 6.88 3.60
CA ILE A 188 -14.76 7.89 3.48
C ILE A 188 -15.32 7.94 2.05
N GLU A 189 -14.50 7.75 1.01
CA GLU A 189 -14.96 7.80 -0.39
C GLU A 189 -16.05 6.76 -0.68
N ILE A 190 -15.97 5.58 -0.06
CA ILE A 190 -16.95 4.50 -0.18
C ILE A 190 -18.32 4.95 0.35
N ILE A 191 -18.36 5.75 1.41
CA ILE A 191 -19.61 6.29 1.97
C ILE A 191 -20.28 7.26 0.98
N PHE A 192 -19.49 7.96 0.17
CA PHE A 192 -19.95 8.97 -0.77
C PHE A 192 -20.04 8.47 -2.23
N LEU A 193 -20.12 7.15 -2.46
CA LEU A 193 -20.35 6.55 -3.78
C LEU A 193 -21.55 7.16 -4.54
N GLY A 194 -22.57 7.63 -3.83
CA GLY A 194 -23.74 8.32 -4.42
C GLY A 194 -23.51 9.77 -4.85
N ASN A 195 -22.36 10.38 -4.52
CA ASN A 195 -21.98 11.73 -4.93
C ASN A 195 -20.65 11.67 -5.71
N ILE A 196 -20.78 11.56 -7.04
CA ILE A 196 -19.64 11.39 -7.96
C ILE A 196 -18.58 12.49 -7.79
N VAL A 197 -18.97 13.75 -7.57
CA VAL A 197 -18.00 14.85 -7.42
C VAL A 197 -17.15 14.65 -6.17
N LEU A 198 -17.79 14.32 -5.04
CA LEU A 198 -17.11 14.12 -3.77
C LEU A 198 -16.26 12.84 -3.79
N TYR A 199 -16.77 11.76 -4.39
CA TYR A 199 -16.02 10.53 -4.63
C TYR A 199 -14.72 10.79 -5.39
N LEU A 200 -14.80 11.47 -6.54
CA LEU A 200 -13.62 11.77 -7.37
C LEU A 200 -12.60 12.67 -6.66
N LEU A 201 -13.07 13.57 -5.80
CA LEU A 201 -12.20 14.43 -4.98
C LEU A 201 -11.47 13.60 -3.93
N LEU A 202 -12.18 12.73 -3.21
CA LEU A 202 -11.63 11.88 -2.16
C LEU A 202 -10.63 10.85 -2.71
N ASP A 203 -10.92 10.23 -3.87
CA ASP A 203 -9.97 9.33 -4.54
C ASP A 203 -8.68 10.08 -4.95
N GLY A 204 -8.84 11.28 -5.50
CA GLY A 204 -7.69 12.15 -5.81
C GLY A 204 -6.85 12.50 -4.57
N LEU A 205 -7.49 12.80 -3.43
CA LEU A 205 -6.82 13.07 -2.16
C LEU A 205 -6.16 11.82 -1.57
N PHE A 206 -6.80 10.66 -1.69
CA PHE A 206 -6.26 9.36 -1.32
C PHE A 206 -4.95 9.09 -2.08
N LEU A 207 -4.97 9.18 -3.41
CA LEU A 207 -3.80 8.96 -4.26
C LEU A 207 -2.69 9.98 -3.99
N ALA A 208 -3.03 11.26 -3.83
CA ALA A 208 -2.06 12.31 -3.53
C ALA A 208 -1.36 12.07 -2.18
N THR A 209 -2.13 11.71 -1.16
CA THR A 209 -1.61 11.46 0.19
C THR A 209 -0.76 10.18 0.22
N LEU A 210 -1.17 9.14 -0.51
CA LEU A 210 -0.35 7.93 -0.69
C LEU A 210 0.95 8.22 -1.44
N ALA A 211 0.92 9.01 -2.52
CA ALA A 211 2.12 9.37 -3.25
C ALA A 211 3.12 10.13 -2.36
N LEU A 212 2.63 11.09 -1.57
CA LEU A 212 3.44 11.83 -0.60
C LEU A 212 4.00 10.91 0.50
N SER A 213 3.19 10.00 1.01
CA SER A 213 3.59 8.98 1.97
C SER A 213 4.76 8.15 1.44
N ILE A 214 4.63 7.58 0.23
CA ILE A 214 5.65 6.76 -0.43
C ILE A 214 6.95 7.55 -0.62
N PHE A 215 6.84 8.81 -1.07
CA PHE A 215 7.99 9.69 -1.22
C PHE A 215 8.73 9.92 0.11
N ILE A 216 8.00 10.20 1.19
CA ILE A 216 8.60 10.46 2.51
C ILE A 216 9.23 9.18 3.09
N ILE A 217 8.56 8.03 2.99
CA ILE A 217 9.12 6.74 3.41
C ILE A 217 10.39 6.44 2.62
N GLY A 218 10.32 6.56 1.29
CA GLY A 218 11.45 6.35 0.39
C GLY A 218 12.64 7.24 0.71
N ARG A 219 12.41 8.53 0.95
CA ARG A 219 13.44 9.50 1.33
C ARG A 219 14.15 9.12 2.63
N GLY A 220 13.39 8.68 3.63
CA GLY A 220 13.95 8.23 4.91
C GLY A 220 14.91 7.05 4.75
N PHE A 221 14.57 6.08 3.88
CA PHE A 221 15.43 4.94 3.57
C PHE A 221 16.62 5.29 2.69
N ILE A 222 16.41 6.06 1.63
CA ILE A 222 17.48 6.48 0.73
C ILE A 222 18.52 7.26 1.53
N LYS A 223 18.14 8.24 2.37
CA LYS A 223 19.13 8.97 3.18
C LYS A 223 19.84 8.08 4.21
N SER A 224 19.23 6.99 4.71
CA SER A 224 19.74 6.16 5.82
C SER A 224 21.09 5.49 5.60
N SER A 225 21.49 5.33 4.34
CA SER A 225 22.64 4.54 3.93
C SER A 225 23.91 5.38 3.67
N GLU A 226 23.86 6.69 3.94
CA GLU A 226 24.99 7.62 4.07
C GLU A 226 25.25 7.96 5.54
#